data_AF-A0A2K9LE19-F1
#
_entry.id   AF-A0A2K9LE19-F1
#
_cell.length_a   1.000
_cell.length_b   1.000
_cell.length_c   1.000
_cell.angle_alpha   90.00
_cell.angle_beta   90.00
_cell.angle_gamma   90.00
#
_symmetry.space_group_name_H-M   'P 1'
#
loop_
_entity.id
_entity.type
_entity.pdbx_description
1 polymer ?
#
loop_
_entity_poly.entity_id
_entity_poly.type
_entity_poly.pdbx_seq_one_letter_code
_entity_poly.pdbx_strand_id
1 'polypeptide(L)'
;MQTKGIVPTLTVIDGGKADLDRKKWLLFNQPWALDIEEFDQVTKLCGLTRAEEFDLVLDRIRHRAHRDIEARYLLAVFEGRKTEAERLGKLLDRRNALGLRLMESSVSPHKTIMEHAATEAAATAVGAPRRETALGCET
;
A
#
# COMPACT_ATOMS: atom_id res chain seq x y z
N MET A 1 5.76 39.27 -26.31
CA MET A 1 5.80 38.62 -24.98
C MET A 1 5.67 37.12 -25.19
N GLN A 2 6.73 36.35 -24.97
CA GLN A 2 6.70 34.90 -25.19
C GLN A 2 6.23 34.21 -23.90
N THR A 3 5.07 33.56 -23.94
CA THR A 3 4.57 32.70 -22.87
C THR A 3 5.36 31.38 -22.91
N LYS A 4 6.29 31.20 -21.97
CA LYS A 4 6.97 29.92 -21.75
C LYS A 4 5.92 28.89 -21.34
N GLY A 5 5.63 27.95 -22.22
CA GLY A 5 4.85 26.76 -21.91
C GLY A 5 5.56 25.97 -20.81
N ILE A 6 4.87 25.77 -19.69
CA ILE A 6 5.32 24.88 -18.62
C ILE A 6 5.13 23.46 -19.16
N VAL A 7 6.19 22.89 -19.73
CA VAL A 7 6.27 21.47 -20.01
C VAL A 7 6.22 20.76 -18.65
N PRO A 8 5.26 19.85 -18.39
CA PRO A 8 5.26 19.08 -17.15
C PRO A 8 6.58 18.33 -17.08
N THR A 9 7.41 18.69 -16.12
CA THR A 9 8.63 17.97 -15.79
C THR A 9 8.21 16.56 -15.39
N LEU A 10 8.50 15.59 -16.26
CA LEU A 10 8.41 14.18 -15.97
C LEU A 10 9.14 13.93 -14.65
N THR A 11 8.40 13.68 -13.59
CA THR A 11 8.94 13.21 -12.33
C THR A 11 9.57 11.86 -12.60
N VAL A 12 10.89 11.92 -12.75
CA VAL A 12 11.85 10.85 -12.58
C VAL A 12 11.34 9.95 -11.46
N ILE A 13 11.04 8.70 -11.79
CA ILE A 13 10.86 7.66 -10.79
C ILE A 13 12.17 7.65 -10.02
N ASP A 14 12.15 8.12 -8.77
CA ASP A 14 13.35 8.29 -7.92
C ASP A 14 13.89 6.94 -7.40
N GLY A 15 13.73 5.90 -8.22
CA GLY A 15 14.08 4.52 -7.96
C GLY A 15 14.59 3.90 -9.25
N GLY A 16 15.75 3.24 -9.19
CA GLY A 16 16.40 2.69 -10.37
C GLY A 16 15.56 1.63 -11.09
N LYS A 17 16.14 0.99 -12.12
CA LYS A 17 15.49 -0.09 -12.90
C LYS A 17 14.79 -1.14 -12.00
N ALA A 18 15.41 -1.49 -10.88
CA ALA A 18 14.88 -2.44 -9.91
C ALA A 18 13.54 -2.00 -9.28
N ASP A 19 13.35 -0.71 -9.00
CA ASP A 19 12.11 -0.20 -8.42
C ASP A 19 10.97 -0.19 -9.44
N LEU A 20 11.29 0.13 -10.70
CA LEU A 20 10.31 0.02 -11.79
C LEU A 20 9.91 -1.44 -12.00
N ASP A 21 10.85 -2.38 -12.01
CA ASP A 21 10.55 -3.80 -12.18
C ASP A 21 9.70 -4.34 -11.01
N ARG A 22 9.98 -3.89 -9.78
CA ARG A 22 9.14 -4.19 -8.61
C ARG A 22 7.73 -3.62 -8.75
N LYS A 23 7.58 -2.36 -9.18
CA LYS A 23 6.27 -1.73 -9.38
C LYS A 23 5.47 -2.40 -10.48
N LYS A 24 6.10 -2.82 -11.57
CA LYS A 24 5.48 -3.64 -12.61
C LYS A 24 4.99 -4.98 -12.05
N TRP A 25 5.82 -5.64 -11.24
CA TRP A 25 5.41 -6.87 -10.58
C TRP A 25 4.19 -6.64 -9.68
N LEU A 26 4.18 -5.56 -8.88
CA LEU A 26 3.03 -5.18 -8.05
C LEU A 26 1.78 -4.91 -8.90
N LEU A 27 1.90 -4.21 -10.02
CA LEU A 27 0.77 -3.90 -10.89
C LEU A 27 0.00 -5.16 -11.31
N PHE A 28 0.70 -6.22 -11.70
CA PHE A 28 0.05 -7.44 -12.21
C PHE A 28 -0.31 -8.47 -11.13
N ASN A 29 0.28 -8.41 -9.94
CA ASN A 29 0.04 -9.39 -8.87
C ASN A 29 -0.80 -8.85 -7.72
N GLN A 30 -0.62 -7.57 -7.39
CA GLN A 30 -1.26 -6.88 -6.26
C GLN A 30 -1.54 -5.42 -6.62
N PRO A 31 -2.41 -5.13 -7.61
CA PRO A 31 -2.65 -3.77 -8.08
C PRO A 31 -3.18 -2.82 -6.99
N TRP A 32 -3.76 -3.36 -5.91
CA TRP A 32 -4.23 -2.58 -4.75
C TRP A 32 -3.11 -2.12 -3.82
N ALA A 33 -1.89 -2.64 -3.96
CA ALA A 33 -0.74 -2.24 -3.16
C ALA A 33 -0.08 -0.94 -3.67
N LEU A 34 -0.36 -0.55 -4.91
CA LEU A 34 0.03 0.74 -5.47
C LEU A 34 -0.98 1.81 -5.06
N ASP A 35 -0.52 3.03 -4.79
CA ASP A 35 -1.44 4.17 -4.68
C ASP A 35 -2.11 4.45 -6.04
N ILE A 36 -2.98 5.47 -6.10
CA ILE A 36 -3.76 5.76 -7.32
C ILE A 36 -2.83 6.38 -8.37
N GLU A 37 -2.00 7.35 -7.97
CA GLU A 37 -1.09 8.06 -8.84
C GLU A 37 0.01 7.16 -9.43
N GLU A 38 0.60 6.30 -8.61
CA GLU A 38 1.60 5.29 -8.99
C GLU A 38 0.98 4.25 -9.92
N PHE A 39 -0.24 3.80 -9.65
CA PHE A 39 -0.92 2.87 -10.55
C PHE A 39 -1.11 3.49 -11.93
N ASP A 40 -1.66 4.70 -12.00
CA ASP A 40 -1.86 5.43 -13.26
C ASP A 40 -0.54 5.67 -14.00
N GLN A 41 0.56 5.92 -13.28
CA GLN A 41 1.87 6.08 -13.89
C GLN A 41 2.41 4.74 -14.44
N VAL A 42 2.34 3.68 -13.65
CA VAL A 42 2.90 2.38 -14.04
C VAL A 42 2.08 1.72 -15.16
N THR A 43 0.75 1.87 -15.17
CA THR A 43 -0.10 1.41 -16.29
C THR A 43 0.27 2.10 -17.60
N LYS A 44 0.45 3.43 -17.58
CA LYS A 44 0.91 4.21 -18.74
C LYS A 44 2.29 3.79 -19.21
N LEU A 45 3.22 3.54 -18.30
CA LEU A 45 4.58 3.09 -18.62
C LEU A 45 4.61 1.68 -19.21
N CYS A 46 3.68 0.82 -18.82
CA CYS A 46 3.51 -0.52 -19.40
C CYS A 46 2.79 -0.49 -20.76
N GLY A 47 2.18 0.64 -21.15
CA GLY A 47 1.47 0.78 -22.41
C GLY A 47 0.21 -0.09 -22.48
N LEU A 48 -0.45 -0.30 -21.34
CA LEU A 48 -1.65 -1.15 -21.28
C LEU A 48 -2.79 -0.57 -22.11
N THR A 49 -3.55 -1.47 -22.72
CA THR A 49 -4.83 -1.12 -23.34
C THR A 49 -5.85 -0.77 -22.27
N ARG A 50 -6.89 -0.03 -22.67
CA ARG A 50 -8.00 0.32 -21.78
C ARG A 50 -8.69 -0.89 -21.17
N ALA A 51 -8.75 -2.01 -21.90
CA ALA A 51 -9.36 -3.24 -21.40
C ALA A 51 -8.51 -3.86 -20.28
N GLU A 52 -7.19 -3.95 -20.47
CA GLU A 52 -6.26 -4.49 -19.47
C GLU A 52 -6.22 -3.61 -18.21
N GLU A 53 -6.22 -2.28 -18.39
CA GLU A 53 -6.30 -1.35 -17.27
C GLU A 53 -7.61 -1.53 -16.49
N PHE A 54 -8.73 -1.71 -17.18
CA PHE A 54 -10.03 -1.94 -16.55
C PHE A 54 -10.03 -3.22 -15.70
N ASP A 55 -9.42 -4.30 -16.17
CA ASP A 55 -9.31 -5.55 -15.42
C ASP A 55 -8.51 -5.35 -14.11
N LEU A 56 -7.41 -4.62 -14.17
CA LEU A 56 -6.60 -4.29 -12.99
C LEU A 56 -7.34 -3.39 -12.00
N VAL A 57 -8.10 -2.40 -12.50
CA VAL A 57 -8.96 -1.55 -11.67
C VAL A 57 -10.05 -2.38 -10.99
N LEU A 58 -10.65 -3.33 -11.71
CA LEU A 58 -11.67 -4.22 -11.16
C LEU A 58 -11.12 -5.05 -10.00
N ASP A 59 -9.88 -5.55 -10.10
CA ASP A 59 -9.21 -6.26 -9.01
C ASP A 59 -8.95 -5.39 -7.79
N ARG A 60 -8.57 -4.12 -7.99
CA ARG A 60 -8.48 -3.15 -6.88
C ARG A 60 -9.82 -2.97 -6.17
N ILE A 61 -10.90 -2.84 -6.94
CA ILE A 61 -12.25 -2.67 -6.41
C ILE A 61 -12.70 -3.92 -5.65
N ARG A 62 -12.46 -5.12 -6.20
CA ARG A 62 -12.73 -6.40 -5.53
C ARG A 62 -12.04 -6.48 -4.18
N HIS A 63 -10.75 -6.14 -4.12
CA HIS A 63 -10.01 -6.14 -2.87
C HIS A 63 -10.61 -5.16 -1.84
N ARG A 64 -10.98 -3.95 -2.27
CA ARG A 64 -11.56 -2.91 -1.39
C ARG A 64 -12.99 -3.25 -0.93
N ALA A 65 -13.76 -3.96 -1.75
CA ALA A 65 -15.15 -4.34 -1.48
C ALA A 65 -15.32 -5.15 -0.17
N HIS A 66 -14.28 -5.81 0.34
CA HIS A 66 -14.39 -6.50 1.63
C HIS A 66 -14.60 -5.56 2.82
N ARG A 67 -14.19 -4.29 2.73
CA ARG A 67 -14.14 -3.35 3.87
C ARG A 67 -14.96 -2.08 3.64
N ASP A 68 -15.31 -1.80 2.39
CA ASP A 68 -15.87 -0.52 1.97
C ASP A 68 -17.21 -0.75 1.26
N ILE A 69 -18.23 0.01 1.66
CA ILE A 69 -19.59 -0.11 1.09
C ILE A 69 -19.69 0.55 -0.29
N GLU A 70 -18.98 1.67 -0.53
CA GLU A 70 -18.85 2.26 -1.85
C GLU A 70 -18.19 1.31 -2.83
N ALA A 71 -17.10 0.65 -2.42
CA ALA A 71 -16.42 -0.31 -3.29
C ALA A 71 -17.30 -1.53 -3.60
N ARG A 72 -18.10 -2.02 -2.64
CA ARG A 72 -19.10 -3.08 -2.90
C ARG A 72 -20.17 -2.64 -3.88
N TYR A 73 -20.65 -1.42 -3.74
CA TYR A 73 -21.63 -0.85 -4.65
C TYR A 73 -21.07 -0.79 -6.07
N LEU A 74 -19.87 -0.22 -6.25
CA LEU A 74 -19.20 -0.15 -7.56
C LEU A 74 -18.97 -1.54 -8.15
N LEU A 75 -18.51 -2.51 -7.35
CA LEU A 75 -18.33 -3.88 -7.80
C LEU A 75 -19.65 -4.49 -8.29
N ALA A 76 -20.74 -4.32 -7.56
CA ALA A 76 -22.05 -4.82 -7.95
C ALA A 76 -22.54 -4.19 -9.27
N VAL A 77 -22.24 -2.90 -9.50
CA VAL A 77 -22.53 -2.22 -10.77
C VAL A 77 -21.71 -2.82 -11.91
N PHE A 78 -20.39 -2.99 -11.74
CA PHE A 78 -19.51 -3.55 -12.77
C PHE A 78 -19.83 -5.01 -13.12
N GLU A 79 -20.24 -5.81 -12.13
CA GLU A 79 -20.65 -7.20 -12.34
C GLU A 79 -22.10 -7.34 -12.84
N GLY A 80 -22.84 -6.23 -13.00
CA GLY A 80 -24.23 -6.25 -13.45
C GLY A 80 -25.21 -6.81 -12.42
N ARG A 81 -24.85 -6.88 -11.14
CA ARG A 81 -25.70 -7.35 -10.03
C ARG A 81 -26.68 -6.26 -9.61
N LYS A 82 -27.73 -6.06 -10.41
CA LYS A 82 -28.71 -4.96 -10.26
C LYS A 82 -29.36 -4.89 -8.88
N THR A 83 -29.84 -6.01 -8.36
CA THR A 83 -30.53 -6.05 -7.05
C THR A 83 -29.62 -5.66 -5.89
N GLU A 84 -28.37 -6.12 -5.91
CA GLU A 84 -27.37 -5.78 -4.90
C GLU A 84 -26.95 -4.31 -5.02
N ALA A 85 -26.73 -3.82 -6.24
CA ALA A 85 -26.42 -2.42 -6.50
C ALA A 85 -27.53 -1.49 -5.99
N GLU A 86 -28.81 -1.80 -6.26
CA GLU A 86 -29.95 -1.02 -5.75
C GLU A 86 -30.02 -1.02 -4.22
N ARG A 87 -29.80 -2.18 -3.58
CA ARG A 87 -29.79 -2.30 -2.12
C ARG A 87 -28.68 -1.45 -1.51
N LEU A 88 -27.45 -1.55 -2.02
CA LEU A 88 -26.30 -0.81 -1.55
C LEU A 88 -26.45 0.70 -1.81
N GLY A 89 -27.01 1.08 -2.97
CA GLY A 89 -27.33 2.46 -3.30
C GLY A 89 -28.25 3.11 -2.27
N LYS A 90 -29.35 2.45 -1.89
CA LYS A 90 -30.27 2.95 -0.83
C LYS A 90 -29.58 3.15 0.52
N LEU A 91 -28.62 2.29 0.86
CA LEU A 91 -27.84 2.44 2.10
C LEU A 91 -26.89 3.63 2.04
N LEU A 92 -26.21 3.83 0.90
CA LEU A 92 -25.35 4.98 0.66
C LEU A 92 -26.14 6.29 0.70
N ASP A 93 -27.31 6.34 0.05
CA ASP A 93 -28.19 7.50 0.06
C ASP A 93 -28.62 7.86 1.49
N ARG A 94 -29.03 6.86 2.27
CA ARG A 94 -29.41 7.06 3.68
C ARG A 94 -28.22 7.58 4.51
N ARG A 95 -27.02 7.03 4.33
CA ARG A 95 -25.80 7.50 5.01
C ARG A 95 -25.50 8.96 4.66
N ASN A 96 -25.56 9.29 3.37
CA ASN A 96 -25.28 10.64 2.86
C ASN A 96 -26.32 11.65 3.38
N ALA A 97 -27.60 11.27 3.43
CA ALA A 97 -28.67 12.09 4.00
C ALA A 97 -28.49 12.38 5.49
N LEU A 98 -27.88 11.45 6.24
CA LEU A 98 -27.55 11.63 7.66
C LEU A 98 -26.25 12.42 7.88
N GLY A 99 -25.55 12.82 6.82
CA GLY A 99 -24.26 13.52 6.91
C GLY A 99 -23.14 12.68 7.55
N LEU A 100 -23.34 11.36 7.67
CA LEU A 100 -22.39 10.45 8.29
C LEU A 100 -21.22 10.22 7.33
N ARG A 101 -20.15 11.00 7.48
CA ARG A 101 -18.85 10.73 6.83
C ARG A 101 -18.05 9.79 7.72
N LEU A 102 -17.40 8.79 7.13
CA LEU A 102 -16.31 8.12 7.81
C LEU A 102 -15.26 9.19 8.11
N MET A 103 -14.95 9.40 9.39
CA MET A 103 -13.71 10.06 9.77
C MET A 103 -12.59 9.20 9.18
N GLU A 104 -11.89 9.69 8.17
CA GLU A 104 -10.68 9.05 7.68
C GLU A 104 -9.74 8.95 8.88
N SER A 105 -9.58 7.74 9.44
CA SER A 105 -8.56 7.51 10.45
C SER A 105 -7.23 7.82 9.77
N SER A 106 -6.52 8.84 10.27
CA SER A 106 -5.16 9.18 9.86
C SER A 106 -4.20 8.08 10.30
N VAL A 107 -4.30 6.89 9.69
CA VAL A 107 -3.24 5.90 9.73
C VAL A 107 -2.19 6.41 8.75
N SER A 108 -1.29 7.23 9.27
CA SER A 108 -0.03 7.54 8.63
C SER A 108 0.67 6.21 8.28
N PRO A 109 1.06 5.98 7.02
CA PRO A 109 1.79 4.78 6.63
C PRO A 109 3.27 4.96 7.00
N HIS A 110 3.60 5.18 8.28
CA HIS A 110 4.99 5.09 8.76
C HIS A 110 5.08 5.09 10.30
N LYS A 111 4.93 3.91 10.91
CA LYS A 111 5.70 3.47 12.10
C LYS A 111 5.29 2.06 12.53
N THR A 112 5.60 1.03 11.75
CA THR A 112 5.58 -0.37 12.27
C THR A 112 6.63 -1.25 11.61
N ILE A 113 7.77 -0.68 11.25
CA ILE A 113 8.99 -1.45 11.01
C ILE A 113 10.07 -0.68 11.75
N MET A 114 10.31 -1.02 13.02
CA MET A 114 11.55 -0.77 13.79
C MET A 114 11.44 -1.20 15.27
N GLU A 115 10.34 -1.80 15.75
CA GLU A 115 10.24 -2.23 17.17
C GLU A 115 10.23 -3.74 17.43
N HIS A 116 10.35 -4.58 16.40
CA HIS A 116 10.49 -6.04 16.57
C HIS A 116 11.90 -6.60 16.28
N ALA A 117 12.87 -5.75 15.89
CA ALA A 117 14.25 -6.20 15.66
C ALA A 117 15.22 -5.87 16.81
N ALA A 118 14.76 -5.27 17.91
CA ALA A 118 15.60 -4.85 19.03
C ALA A 118 15.46 -5.68 20.32
N THR A 119 14.65 -6.75 20.30
CA THR A 119 14.40 -7.57 21.51
C THR A 119 14.92 -9.01 21.41
N GLU A 120 15.66 -9.35 20.35
CA GLU A 120 16.27 -10.69 20.18
C GLU A 120 17.81 -10.67 20.07
N ALA A 121 18.45 -9.50 20.17
CA ALA A 121 19.91 -9.38 20.19
C ALA A 121 20.51 -9.23 21.61
N ALA A 122 19.69 -9.16 22.66
CA ALA A 122 20.14 -8.89 24.03
C ALA A 122 20.34 -10.14 24.92
N ALA A 123 20.17 -11.35 24.39
CA ALA A 123 20.22 -12.59 25.19
C ALA A 123 21.49 -13.46 25.01
N THR A 124 22.51 -13.02 24.24
CA THR A 124 23.70 -13.86 23.97
C THR A 124 25.03 -13.11 24.15
N ALA A 125 25.16 -12.31 25.19
CA ALA A 125 26.46 -11.73 25.59
C ALA A 125 26.52 -11.38 27.08
N VAL A 126 26.52 -12.40 27.95
CA VAL A 126 27.08 -12.25 29.31
C VAL A 126 28.28 -13.16 29.42
N GLY A 127 29.45 -12.56 29.16
CA GLY A 127 30.75 -13.16 29.35
C GLY A 127 30.99 -13.50 30.83
N ALA A 128 31.51 -14.69 31.05
CA ALA A 128 32.11 -15.08 32.32
C ALA A 128 33.39 -14.25 32.58
N PRO A 129 33.61 -13.70 33.79
CA PRO A 129 34.86 -13.04 34.11
C PRO A 129 35.91 -14.05 34.58
N ARG A 130 37.05 -14.04 33.90
CA ARG A 130 38.34 -14.53 34.39
C ARG A 130 38.72 -13.76 35.66
N ARG A 131 39.11 -14.46 36.73
CA ARG A 131 39.95 -13.91 37.80
C ARG A 131 41.33 -14.55 37.70
N GLU A 132 42.32 -13.70 37.44
CA GLU A 132 43.74 -13.96 37.65
C GLU A 132 44.15 -13.66 39.11
N THR A 133 45.38 -14.10 39.41
CA THR A 133 46.24 -13.89 40.59
C THR A 133 46.17 -14.96 41.66
N ALA A 134 47.25 -15.34 42.34
CA ALA A 134 48.62 -15.76 42.00
C ALA A 134 49.26 -16.17 43.36
N LEU A 135 50.37 -16.93 43.29
CA LEU A 135 51.34 -17.26 44.36
C LEU A 135 51.00 -18.33 45.42
N GLY A 136 51.89 -19.32 45.50
CA GLY A 136 52.62 -19.64 46.74
C GLY A 136 52.58 -21.10 47.21
N CYS A 137 53.78 -21.72 47.26
CA CYS A 137 54.33 -22.81 48.11
C CYS A 137 53.36 -23.64 48.99
N GLU A 138 53.55 -24.94 49.18
CA GLU A 138 54.67 -25.53 49.95
C GLU A 138 54.92 -27.01 49.60
N THR A 139 56.12 -27.42 50.03
CA THR A 139 56.91 -28.66 49.93
C THR A 139 56.21 -30.02 49.84
#